data_AF-A0AAW4AGM3-F1
#
_entry.id   AF-A0AAW4AGM3-F1
#
_cell.length_a   1.000
_cell.length_b   1.000
_cell.length_c   1.000
_cell.angle_alpha   90.00
_cell.angle_beta   90.00
_cell.angle_gamma   90.00
#
_symmetry.space_group_name_H-M   'P 1'
#
loop_
_entity.id
_entity.type
_entity.pdbx_description
1 polymer ?
#
loop_
_entity_poly.entity_id
_entity_poly.type
_entity_poly.pdbx_seq_one_letter_code
_entity_poly.pdbx_strand_id
1 'polypeptide(L)'
;MAKPVELANGTSFKTQTEAKKYFKSILNSSRPEKTFTPSEDEFSNILALYKRHPEFHWKTKDASQIKEFVIKSSGQFHTKCFHVVHHDGSLSDWSYITAISSQPKSQFQCFIDGARFLLESSSYSFRDADFKAKCVSFIESKGFTTDTFPSSWISTPDKLQYRSNVSAP
;
A
#
# COMPACT_ATOMS: atom_id res chain seq x y z
N MET A 1 -18.00 -7.67 17.79
CA MET A 1 -17.88 -6.23 18.14
C MET A 1 -17.09 -5.53 17.04
N ALA A 2 -17.59 -4.41 16.50
CA ALA A 2 -16.86 -3.67 15.48
C ALA A 2 -15.67 -2.95 16.13
N LYS A 3 -14.47 -3.08 15.55
CA LYS A 3 -13.27 -2.43 16.10
C LYS A 3 -13.30 -0.94 15.77
N PRO A 4 -13.15 -0.05 16.77
CA PRO A 4 -13.03 1.38 16.53
C PRO A 4 -11.69 1.72 15.86
N VAL A 5 -11.62 2.90 15.25
CA VAL A 5 -10.43 3.40 14.56
C VAL A 5 -10.11 4.77 15.13
N GLU A 6 -9.07 4.84 15.94
CA GLU A 6 -8.58 6.09 16.54
C GLU A 6 -7.35 6.58 15.76
N LEU A 7 -7.37 7.85 15.38
CA LEU A 7 -6.26 8.52 14.69
C LEU A 7 -5.49 9.39 15.67
N ALA A 8 -4.19 9.55 15.43
CA ALA A 8 -3.29 10.30 16.33
C ALA A 8 -3.62 11.80 16.42
N ASN A 9 -4.44 12.33 15.51
CA ASN A 9 -4.88 13.72 15.52
C ASN A 9 -6.20 13.95 16.31
N GLY A 10 -6.68 12.95 17.05
CA GLY A 10 -7.91 13.02 17.84
C GLY A 10 -9.17 12.60 17.11
N THR A 11 -9.11 12.40 15.78
CA THR A 11 -10.25 11.88 15.01
C THR A 11 -10.49 10.41 15.36
N SER A 12 -11.74 10.06 15.67
CA SER A 12 -12.13 8.69 15.97
C SER A 12 -13.34 8.26 15.14
N PHE A 13 -13.34 7.00 14.73
CA PHE A 13 -14.47 6.37 14.06
C PHE A 13 -14.95 5.20 14.90
N LYS A 14 -16.28 5.04 15.01
CA LYS A 14 -16.88 3.98 15.83
C LYS A 14 -16.56 2.59 15.26
N THR A 15 -16.38 2.51 13.94
CA THR A 15 -16.10 1.25 13.23
C THR A 15 -15.11 1.43 12.10
N GLN A 16 -14.40 0.35 11.74
CA GLN A 16 -13.60 0.31 10.50
C GLN A 16 -14.43 0.59 9.24
N THR A 17 -15.71 0.21 9.21
CA THR A 17 -16.60 0.47 8.07
C THR A 17 -16.84 1.96 7.89
N GLU A 18 -17.04 2.68 8.99
CA GLU A 18 -17.22 4.13 8.99
C GLU A 18 -15.95 4.85 8.52
N ALA A 19 -14.78 4.46 9.05
CA ALA A 19 -13.50 4.96 8.58
C ALA A 19 -13.32 4.69 7.07
N LYS A 20 -13.61 3.47 6.61
CA LYS A 20 -13.53 3.12 5.17
C LYS A 20 -14.45 4.00 4.33
N LYS A 21 -15.66 4.28 4.79
CA LYS A 21 -16.62 5.14 4.09
C LYS A 21 -16.09 6.58 3.98
N TYR A 22 -15.52 7.12 5.05
CA TYR A 22 -14.93 8.46 5.09
C TYR A 22 -13.72 8.60 4.14
N PHE A 23 -12.74 7.70 4.23
CA PHE A 23 -11.56 7.78 3.35
C PHE A 23 -11.90 7.45 1.89
N LYS A 24 -12.89 6.57 1.65
CA LYS A 24 -13.43 6.33 0.31
C LYS A 24 -14.13 7.56 -0.25
N SER A 25 -14.84 8.34 0.56
CA SER A 25 -15.46 9.58 0.08
C SER A 25 -14.42 10.60 -0.32
N ILE A 26 -13.33 10.77 0.45
CA ILE A 26 -12.20 11.66 0.09
C ILE A 26 -11.58 11.22 -1.26
N LEU A 27 -11.35 9.92 -1.40
CA LEU A 27 -10.75 9.34 -2.61
C LEU A 27 -11.62 9.54 -3.86
N ASN A 28 -12.94 9.49 -3.70
CA ASN A 28 -13.89 9.56 -4.81
C ASN A 28 -14.42 10.96 -5.11
N SER A 29 -14.58 11.83 -4.10
CA SER A 29 -15.01 13.22 -4.25
C SER A 29 -13.97 14.06 -4.98
N SER A 30 -12.72 13.64 -4.89
CA SER A 30 -11.59 14.31 -5.50
C SER A 30 -11.53 14.06 -7.01
N ARG A 31 -11.32 15.15 -7.75
CA ARG A 31 -10.89 15.09 -9.15
C ARG A 31 -9.63 14.22 -9.22
N PRO A 32 -9.41 13.48 -10.33
CA PRO A 32 -8.10 12.87 -10.58
C PRO A 32 -7.02 13.93 -10.36
N GLU A 33 -5.91 13.56 -9.72
CA GLU A 33 -4.78 14.45 -9.43
C GLU A 33 -5.04 15.52 -8.35
N LYS A 34 -6.13 15.42 -7.56
CA LYS A 34 -6.25 16.25 -6.35
C LYS A 34 -5.03 16.02 -5.46
N THR A 35 -4.44 17.14 -5.07
CA THR A 35 -3.36 17.22 -4.09
C THR A 35 -3.95 17.72 -2.78
N PHE A 36 -3.49 17.15 -1.68
CA PHE A 36 -3.78 17.57 -0.31
C PHE A 36 -2.49 18.11 0.27
N THR A 37 -2.50 19.39 0.60
CA THR A 37 -1.37 20.11 1.20
C THR A 37 -1.58 20.28 2.71
N PRO A 38 -0.53 20.59 3.50
CA PRO A 38 -0.67 20.80 4.95
C PRO A 38 -1.68 21.87 5.38
N SER A 39 -2.10 22.76 4.47
CA SER A 39 -3.15 23.77 4.71
C SER A 39 -4.59 23.23 4.60
N GLU A 40 -4.80 22.02 4.08
CA GLU A 40 -6.13 21.39 3.99
C GLU A 40 -6.44 20.55 5.23
N ASP A 41 -7.68 20.61 5.71
CA ASP A 41 -8.13 19.84 6.88
C ASP A 41 -8.00 18.32 6.65
N GLU A 42 -8.26 17.85 5.42
CA GLU A 42 -8.13 16.44 5.07
C GLU A 42 -6.68 15.94 5.18
N PHE A 43 -5.68 16.81 5.00
CA PHE A 43 -4.28 16.42 5.10
C PHE A 43 -3.96 15.84 6.48
N SER A 44 -4.45 16.46 7.55
CA SER A 44 -4.25 15.99 8.92
C SER A 44 -4.82 14.57 9.11
N ASN A 45 -6.02 14.32 8.59
CA ASN A 45 -6.67 13.01 8.70
C ASN A 45 -5.97 11.94 7.85
N ILE A 46 -5.58 12.29 6.62
CA ILE A 46 -4.84 11.40 5.72
C ILE A 46 -3.48 11.05 6.32
N LEU A 47 -2.74 12.03 6.86
CA LEU A 47 -1.47 11.84 7.53
C LEU A 47 -1.62 10.94 8.77
N ALA A 48 -2.61 11.23 9.62
CA ALA A 48 -2.84 10.46 10.84
C ALA A 48 -3.23 9.01 10.53
N LEU A 49 -3.97 8.78 9.43
CA LEU A 49 -4.22 7.44 8.94
C LEU A 49 -2.94 6.79 8.38
N TYR A 50 -2.19 7.50 7.55
CA TYR A 50 -0.99 6.97 6.90
C TYR A 50 0.07 6.51 7.90
N LYS A 51 0.25 7.23 9.01
CA LYS A 51 1.14 6.84 10.11
C LYS A 51 0.81 5.47 10.72
N ARG A 52 -0.44 5.02 10.62
CA ARG A 52 -0.88 3.69 11.08
C ARG A 52 -0.59 2.57 10.09
N HIS A 53 -0.16 2.91 8.88
CA HIS A 53 0.15 1.92 7.87
C HIS A 53 1.35 1.08 8.32
N PRO A 54 1.30 -0.26 8.27
CA PRO A 54 2.42 -1.11 8.68
C PRO A 54 3.71 -0.84 7.91
N GLU A 55 3.59 -0.31 6.69
CA GLU A 55 4.70 0.05 5.82
C GLU A 55 5.13 1.52 5.91
N PHE A 56 4.57 2.30 6.86
CA PHE A 56 4.86 3.73 7.00
C PHE A 56 6.36 4.01 7.14
N HIS A 57 7.00 3.33 8.10
CA HIS A 57 8.42 3.53 8.38
C HIS A 57 9.31 3.16 7.19
N TRP A 58 8.87 2.21 6.36
CA TRP A 58 9.62 1.78 5.18
C TRP A 58 9.47 2.74 4.00
N LYS A 59 8.27 3.28 3.78
CA LYS A 59 8.00 4.18 2.65
C LYS A 59 8.43 5.62 2.89
N THR A 60 8.34 6.08 4.14
CA THR A 60 8.50 7.51 4.49
C THR A 60 9.50 7.77 5.61
N LYS A 61 9.84 6.76 6.44
CA LYS A 61 10.69 6.89 7.66
C LYS A 61 10.14 7.85 8.73
N ASP A 62 10.00 9.14 8.41
CA ASP A 62 9.49 10.21 9.27
C ASP A 62 8.46 11.08 8.55
N ALA A 63 7.41 11.49 9.28
CA ALA A 63 6.36 12.34 8.73
C ALA A 63 6.84 13.72 8.26
N SER A 64 7.97 14.21 8.76
CA SER A 64 8.59 15.46 8.30
C SER A 64 9.09 15.39 6.85
N GLN A 65 9.24 14.19 6.29
CA GLN A 65 9.63 14.00 4.89
C GLN A 65 8.46 14.19 3.92
N ILE A 66 7.23 14.23 4.43
CA ILE A 66 6.01 14.32 3.63
C ILE A 66 5.76 15.77 3.23
N LYS A 67 5.76 16.02 1.93
CA LYS A 67 5.40 17.31 1.36
C LYS A 67 3.88 17.44 1.19
N GLU A 68 3.27 16.44 0.53
CA GLU A 68 1.86 16.47 0.14
C GLU A 68 1.34 15.04 -0.14
N PHE A 69 0.01 14.87 -0.16
CA PHE A 69 -0.62 13.65 -0.63
C PHE A 69 -1.32 13.90 -1.96
N VAL A 70 -1.27 12.94 -2.87
CA VAL A 70 -1.93 13.06 -4.18
C VAL A 70 -2.77 11.83 -4.47
N ILE A 71 -3.91 12.03 -5.13
CA ILE A 71 -4.71 10.92 -5.66
C ILE A 71 -4.31 10.69 -7.10
N LYS A 72 -3.77 9.49 -7.38
CA LYS A 72 -3.51 9.04 -8.75
C LYS A 72 -4.31 7.79 -9.05
N SER A 73 -4.73 7.66 -10.31
CA SER A 73 -5.30 6.43 -10.83
C SER A 73 -4.16 5.44 -11.07
N SER A 74 -4.29 4.21 -10.56
CA SER A 74 -3.41 3.13 -10.97
C SER A 74 -3.70 2.84 -12.44
N GLY A 75 -2.76 3.19 -13.33
CA GLY A 75 -2.99 3.18 -14.78
C GLY A 75 -3.49 1.85 -15.33
N GLN A 76 -3.12 0.74 -14.68
CA GLN A 76 -3.45 -0.61 -15.14
C GLN A 76 -4.86 -1.09 -14.72
N PHE A 77 -5.49 -0.47 -13.72
CA PHE A 77 -6.77 -0.92 -13.15
C PHE A 77 -7.82 0.17 -12.95
N HIS A 78 -7.51 1.42 -13.32
CA HIS A 78 -8.40 2.59 -13.14
C HIS A 78 -8.87 2.78 -11.67
N THR A 79 -8.17 2.17 -10.71
CA THR A 79 -8.48 2.34 -9.28
C THR A 79 -7.74 3.56 -8.76
N LYS A 80 -8.42 4.44 -8.03
CA LYS A 80 -7.80 5.58 -7.36
C LYS A 80 -7.08 5.09 -6.11
N CYS A 81 -5.85 5.57 -5.88
CA CYS A 81 -5.09 5.31 -4.64
C CYS A 81 -4.46 6.61 -4.12
N PHE A 82 -4.25 6.66 -2.80
CA PHE A 82 -3.44 7.71 -2.19
C PHE A 82 -1.96 7.45 -2.47
N HIS A 83 -1.24 8.51 -2.80
CA HIS A 83 0.20 8.52 -2.90
C HIS A 83 0.73 9.61 -1.99
N VAL A 84 1.84 9.31 -1.32
CA VAL A 84 2.63 10.29 -0.59
C VAL A 84 3.70 10.84 -1.51
N VAL A 85 3.87 12.16 -1.50
CA VAL A 85 4.95 12.88 -2.18
C VAL A 85 5.90 13.38 -1.10
N HIS A 86 7.17 13.05 -1.22
CA HIS A 86 8.20 13.50 -0.29
C HIS A 86 8.87 14.79 -0.77
N HIS A 87 9.57 15.47 0.14
CA HIS A 87 10.33 16.69 -0.18
C HIS A 87 11.45 16.47 -1.20
N ASP A 88 11.99 15.25 -1.30
CA ASP A 88 12.99 14.86 -2.30
C ASP A 88 12.38 14.58 -3.69
N GLY A 89 11.05 14.70 -3.84
CA GLY A 89 10.33 14.43 -5.08
C GLY A 89 9.97 12.96 -5.30
N SER A 90 10.43 12.05 -4.43
CA SER A 90 10.03 10.65 -4.50
C SER A 90 8.54 10.50 -4.16
N LEU A 91 7.93 9.46 -4.74
CA LEU A 91 6.50 9.19 -4.61
C LEU A 91 6.27 7.74 -4.24
N SER A 92 5.37 7.49 -3.30
CA SER A 92 5.00 6.14 -2.86
C SER A 92 3.49 5.99 -2.76
N ASP A 93 2.94 4.91 -3.31
CA ASP A 93 1.53 4.54 -3.14
C ASP A 93 1.28 3.93 -1.75
N TRP A 94 0.05 4.00 -1.26
CA TRP A 94 -0.34 3.26 -0.04
C TRP A 94 -1.85 3.01 0.02
N SER A 95 -2.23 1.98 0.79
CA SER A 95 -3.62 1.52 0.91
C SER A 95 -4.26 2.03 2.19
N TYR A 96 -5.28 2.90 2.06
CA TYR A 96 -6.06 3.36 3.21
C TYR A 96 -6.79 2.20 3.91
N ILE A 97 -7.17 1.15 3.17
CA ILE A 97 -7.81 -0.05 3.74
C ILE A 97 -6.85 -0.77 4.67
N THR A 98 -5.58 -0.90 4.27
CA THR A 98 -4.52 -1.52 5.07
C THR A 98 -4.17 -0.65 6.28
N ALA A 99 -4.14 0.67 6.12
CA ALA A 99 -3.93 1.59 7.25
C ALA A 99 -5.05 1.49 8.30
N ILE A 100 -6.32 1.37 7.86
CA ILE A 100 -7.48 1.23 8.74
C ILE A 100 -7.45 -0.11 9.50
N SER A 101 -7.13 -1.21 8.81
CA SER A 101 -7.05 -2.53 9.46
C SER A 101 -5.81 -2.65 10.35
N SER A 102 -4.76 -1.86 10.05
CA SER A 102 -3.44 -1.91 10.66
C SER A 102 -2.86 -3.34 10.68
N GLN A 103 -3.29 -4.17 9.72
CA GLN A 103 -2.81 -5.54 9.58
C GLN A 103 -1.61 -5.57 8.64
N PRO A 104 -0.47 -6.14 9.07
CA PRO A 104 0.65 -6.37 8.17
C PRO A 104 0.25 -7.34 7.05
N LYS A 105 0.98 -7.28 5.94
CA LYS A 105 0.83 -8.28 4.88
C LYS A 105 1.19 -9.67 5.41
N SER A 106 0.46 -10.69 4.97
CA SER A 106 0.83 -12.08 5.25
C SER A 106 2.11 -12.47 4.49
N GLN A 107 2.81 -13.50 4.97
CA GLN A 107 4.01 -14.02 4.30
C GLN A 107 3.74 -14.37 2.83
N PHE A 108 2.58 -14.95 2.53
CA PHE A 108 2.16 -15.23 1.16
C PHE A 108 2.01 -13.95 0.32
N GLN A 109 1.44 -12.88 0.89
CA GLN A 109 1.31 -11.61 0.17
C GLN A 109 2.69 -10.98 -0.11
N CYS A 110 3.62 -11.06 0.85
CA CYS A 110 5.00 -10.63 0.64
C CYS A 110 5.71 -11.46 -0.44
N PHE A 111 5.50 -12.78 -0.47
CA PHE A 111 6.01 -13.67 -1.52
C PHE A 111 5.45 -13.27 -2.89
N ILE A 112 4.13 -13.05 -3.01
CA ILE A 112 3.50 -12.61 -4.26
C ILE A 112 4.06 -11.27 -4.73
N ASP A 113 4.29 -10.32 -3.82
CA ASP A 113 4.90 -9.03 -4.17
C ASP A 113 6.35 -9.19 -4.65
N GLY A 114 7.14 -10.07 -4.03
CA GLY A 114 8.49 -10.41 -4.48
C GLY A 114 8.51 -11.11 -5.84
N ALA A 115 7.61 -12.08 -6.04
CA ALA A 115 7.45 -12.76 -7.32
C ALA A 115 7.02 -11.80 -8.44
N ARG A 116 6.12 -10.85 -8.15
CA ARG A 116 5.73 -9.78 -9.08
C ARG A 116 6.92 -8.92 -9.48
N PHE A 117 7.72 -8.46 -8.51
CA PHE A 117 8.90 -7.65 -8.78
C PHE A 117 9.89 -8.36 -9.70
N LEU A 118 10.17 -9.64 -9.41
CA LEU A 118 11.07 -10.45 -10.24
C LEU A 118 10.52 -10.64 -11.66
N LEU A 119 9.21 -10.89 -11.82
CA LEU A 119 8.60 -11.09 -13.13
C LEU A 119 8.43 -9.81 -13.95
N GLU A 120 8.21 -8.65 -13.31
CA GLU A 120 8.17 -7.35 -14.00
C GLU A 120 9.53 -6.95 -14.57
N SER A 121 10.64 -7.46 -14.02
CA SER A 121 12.00 -7.27 -14.57
C SER A 121 12.27 -8.07 -15.85
N SER A 122 11.36 -8.98 -16.21
CA SER A 122 11.50 -9.89 -17.35
C SER A 122 10.20 -9.92 -18.16
N SER A 123 10.07 -9.09 -19.20
CA SER A 123 8.98 -9.03 -20.20
C SER A 123 7.85 -10.09 -20.04
N TYR A 124 6.96 -9.89 -19.07
CA TYR A 124 5.84 -10.80 -18.81
C TYR A 124 4.53 -10.02 -18.75
N SER A 125 3.51 -10.47 -19.50
CA SER A 125 2.21 -9.81 -19.53
C SER A 125 1.30 -10.35 -18.41
N PHE A 126 0.79 -9.39 -17.63
CA PHE A 126 0.31 -9.51 -16.25
C PHE A 126 -1.00 -10.29 -16.01
N ARG A 127 -1.60 -10.94 -17.01
CA ARG A 127 -2.97 -11.47 -16.86
C ARG A 127 -3.08 -12.93 -17.24
N ASP A 128 -2.50 -13.76 -16.38
CA ASP A 128 -2.92 -15.15 -16.28
C ASP A 128 -3.87 -15.27 -15.08
N ALA A 129 -5.15 -15.57 -15.33
CA ALA A 129 -6.13 -15.81 -14.26
C ALA A 129 -5.66 -16.94 -13.32
N ASP A 130 -4.81 -17.83 -13.86
CA ASP A 130 -4.24 -18.95 -13.15
C ASP A 130 -2.91 -18.61 -12.49
N PHE A 131 -2.45 -17.35 -12.48
CA PHE A 131 -1.15 -16.98 -11.88
C PHE A 131 -1.01 -17.47 -10.44
N LYS A 132 -2.05 -17.28 -9.63
CA LYS A 132 -2.06 -17.78 -8.24
C LYS A 132 -1.96 -19.31 -8.21
N ALA A 133 -2.67 -20.00 -9.09
CA ALA A 133 -2.61 -21.46 -9.20
C ALA A 133 -1.22 -21.91 -9.66
N LYS A 134 -0.59 -21.24 -10.63
CA LYS A 134 0.77 -21.51 -11.11
C LYS A 134 1.82 -21.31 -10.03
N CYS A 135 1.70 -20.25 -9.22
CA CYS A 135 2.55 -20.06 -8.05
C CYS A 135 2.37 -21.20 -7.05
N VAL A 136 1.12 -21.58 -6.73
CA VAL A 136 0.82 -22.69 -5.82
C VAL A 136 1.38 -24.01 -6.35
N SER A 137 1.12 -24.36 -7.61
CA SER A 137 1.66 -25.57 -8.25
C SER A 137 3.19 -25.57 -8.31
N PHE A 138 3.82 -24.41 -8.54
CA PHE A 138 5.27 -24.30 -8.48
C PHE A 138 5.79 -24.56 -7.07
N ILE A 139 5.17 -23.97 -6.04
CA ILE A 139 5.51 -24.17 -4.63
C ILE A 139 5.39 -25.65 -4.24
N GLU A 140 4.27 -26.27 -4.60
CA GLU A 140 4.01 -27.70 -4.38
C GLU A 140 5.01 -28.59 -5.14
N SER A 141 5.36 -28.23 -6.38
CA SER A 141 6.37 -28.95 -7.17
C SER A 141 7.78 -28.92 -6.56
N LYS A 142 8.04 -27.97 -5.66
CA LYS A 142 9.29 -27.86 -4.90
C LYS A 142 9.20 -28.51 -3.52
N GLY A 143 8.07 -29.14 -3.19
CA GLY A 143 7.84 -29.87 -1.94
C GLY A 143 7.43 -28.97 -0.76
N PHE A 144 7.00 -27.73 -1.02
CA PHE A 144 6.57 -26.79 0.01
C PHE A 144 5.05 -26.64 0.03
N THR A 145 4.49 -26.29 1.19
CA THR A 145 3.08 -25.86 1.34
C THR A 145 3.02 -24.38 1.70
N THR A 146 1.81 -23.78 1.70
CA THR A 146 1.63 -22.36 2.05
C THR A 146 2.07 -21.98 3.47
N ASP A 147 2.37 -22.97 4.31
CA ASP A 147 2.72 -22.80 5.71
C ASP A 147 4.19 -23.16 6.00
N THR A 148 4.93 -23.65 5.00
CA THR A 148 6.32 -24.15 5.12
C THR A 148 7.28 -23.45 4.16
N PHE A 149 7.06 -22.16 3.91
CA PHE A 149 7.96 -21.40 3.04
C PHE A 149 9.36 -21.22 3.67
N PRO A 150 10.44 -21.44 2.90
CA PRO A 150 11.79 -21.07 3.32
C PRO A 150 11.84 -19.57 3.64
N SER A 151 12.40 -19.22 4.79
CA SER A 151 12.55 -17.82 5.21
C SER A 151 13.33 -16.96 4.21
N SER A 152 14.19 -17.59 3.39
CA SER A 152 14.94 -16.96 2.30
C SER A 152 14.08 -16.55 1.08
N TRP A 153 12.88 -17.10 0.92
CA TRP A 153 11.96 -16.77 -0.19
C TRP A 153 10.91 -15.74 0.20
N ILE A 154 10.73 -15.51 1.50
CA ILE A 154 9.86 -14.47 2.01
C ILE A 154 10.62 -13.16 1.81
N SER A 155 10.13 -12.32 0.88
CA SER A 155 10.66 -10.96 0.73
C SER A 155 10.50 -10.26 2.07
N THR A 156 11.62 -9.90 2.67
CA THR A 156 11.63 -9.10 3.88
C THR A 156 11.23 -7.66 3.49
N PRO A 157 10.43 -6.95 4.32
CA PRO A 157 9.91 -5.63 3.96
C PRO A 157 10.98 -4.60 3.55
N ASP A 158 12.22 -4.78 4.01
CA ASP A 158 13.42 -4.00 3.67
C ASP A 158 13.99 -4.26 2.26
N LYS A 159 13.60 -5.35 1.59
CA LYS A 159 14.12 -5.74 0.25
C LYS A 159 13.11 -5.57 -0.89
N LEU A 160 11.85 -5.30 -0.58
CA LEU A 160 10.86 -4.94 -1.58
C LEU A 160 11.13 -3.50 -2.03
N GLN A 161 11.57 -3.32 -3.28
CA GLN A 161 11.35 -2.07 -3.99
C GLN A 161 9.85 -1.88 -4.12
N TYR A 162 9.25 -1.30 -3.08
CA TYR A 162 7.91 -0.76 -3.12
C TYR A 162 7.88 0.25 -4.26
N ARG A 163 6.91 0.08 -5.17
CA ARG A 163 6.65 0.92 -6.34
C ARG A 163 6.68 2.41 -5.97
N SER A 164 7.90 2.91 -5.95
CA SER A 164 8.27 4.28 -6.05
C SER A 164 8.94 4.29 -7.39
N ASN A 165 8.29 4.89 -8.38
CA ASN A 165 9.04 5.38 -9.52
C ASN A 165 9.96 6.45 -8.94
N VAL A 166 11.12 6.02 -8.44
CA VAL A 166 12.28 6.89 -8.34
C VAL A 166 12.74 7.02 -9.78
N SER A 167 12.03 7.86 -10.54
CA SER A 167 12.59 8.41 -11.77
C SER A 167 13.75 9.27 -11.31
N ALA A 168 14.95 8.70 -11.32
CA ALA A 168 16.17 9.47 -11.28
C ALA A 168 16.29 10.28 -12.59
N PRO A 169 16.84 11.51 -12.54
CA PRO A 169 17.06 12.34 -13.72
C PRO A 169 18.04 11.72 -14.72
#